data_AF-A0A0S4UDQ7-F1
#
_entry.id   AF-A0A0S4UDQ7-F1
#
_cell.length_a   1.000
_cell.length_b   1.000
_cell.length_c   1.000
_cell.angle_alpha   90.00
_cell.angle_beta   90.00
_cell.angle_gamma   90.00
#
_symmetry.space_group_name_H-M   'P 1'
#
loop_
_entity.id
_entity.type
_entity.pdbx_description
1 polymer ?
#
loop_
_entity_poly.entity_id
_entity_poly.type
_entity_poly.pdbx_seq_one_letter_code
_entity_poly.pdbx_strand_id
1 'polypeptide(L)' 'MARRLIFSGHSLTQATTMAGFADQSHLTRHFVRTYGLTPGSLAAAIRGAA' A
#
# COMPACT_ATOMS: atom_id res chain seq x y z
N MET A 1 -8.19 0.54 -4.85
CA MET A 1 -7.10 0.46 -5.85
C MET A 1 -5.77 0.07 -5.21
N ALA A 2 -5.13 0.93 -4.39
CA ALA A 2 -3.80 0.69 -3.82
C ALA A 2 -3.56 -0.70 -3.20
N ARG A 3 -4.51 -1.21 -2.40
CA ARG A 3 -4.43 -2.57 -1.82
C ARG A 3 -4.18 -3.65 -2.89
N ARG A 4 -4.89 -3.60 -4.03
CA ARG A 4 -4.71 -4.56 -5.12
C ARG A 4 -3.31 -4.45 -5.75
N LEU A 5 -2.84 -3.22 -5.98
CA LEU A 5 -1.51 -2.98 -6.53
C LEU A 5 -0.40 -3.55 -5.63
N ILE A 6 -0.55 -3.37 -4.32
CA ILE A 6 0.37 -3.94 -3.32
C ILE A 6 0.34 -5.47 -3.38
N PHE A 7 -0.84 -6.10 -3.44
CA PHE A 7 -0.96 -7.56 -3.65
C PHE A 7 -0.34 -8.05 -4.95
N SER A 8 -0.37 -7.24 -6.01
CA SER A 8 0.32 -7.52 -7.27
C SER A 8 1.83 -7.27 -7.23
N GLY A 9 2.42 -7.00 -6.05
CA GLY A 9 3.86 -6.82 -5.86
C GLY A 9 4.39 -5.43 -6.21
N HIS A 10 3.53 -4.46 -6.50
CA HIS A 10 3.99 -3.09 -6.77
C HIS A 10 4.59 -2.46 -5.51
N SER A 11 5.59 -1.60 -5.70
CA SER A 11 6.16 -0.82 -4.59
C SER A 11 5.13 0.15 -4.01
N LEU A 12 5.33 0.61 -2.77
CA LEU A 12 4.45 1.60 -2.15
C LEU A 12 4.43 2.91 -2.93
N THR A 13 5.56 3.29 -3.53
CA THR A 13 5.66 4.46 -4.39
C THR A 13 4.79 4.31 -5.63
N GLN A 14 4.88 3.17 -6.34
CA GLN A 14 4.02 2.89 -7.50
C GLN A 14 2.54 2.87 -7.10
N ALA A 15 2.20 2.18 -6.01
CA ALA A 15 0.84 2.09 -5.52
C ALA A 15 0.26 3.46 -5.11
N THR A 16 1.10 4.36 -4.59
CA THR A 16 0.72 5.75 -4.27
C THR A 16 0.32 6.50 -5.53
N THR A 17 1.22 6.58 -6.51
CA THR A 17 1.00 7.32 -7.76
C THR A 17 -0.18 6.74 -8.56
N MET A 18 -0.22 5.42 -8.75
CA MET A 18 -1.23 4.75 -9.58
C MET A 18 -2.63 4.76 -8.94
N ALA A 19 -2.72 4.81 -7.61
CA ALA A 19 -4.00 4.92 -6.92
C ALA A 19 -4.44 6.37 -6.68
N GLY A 20 -3.66 7.36 -7.13
CA GLY A 20 -4.00 8.78 -7.06
C GLY A 20 -3.79 9.42 -5.68
N PHE A 21 -2.93 8.84 -4.83
CA PHE A 21 -2.55 9.48 -3.58
C PHE A 21 -1.50 10.55 -3.82
N ALA A 22 -1.64 11.69 -3.13
CA ALA A 22 -0.70 12.80 -3.22
C ALA A 22 0.74 12.40 -2.82
N ASP A 23 0.86 11.56 -1.78
CA ASP A 23 2.12 11.02 -1.30
C ASP A 23 1.89 9.73 -0.50
N GLN A 24 2.98 9.04 -0.15
CA GLN A 24 2.92 7.78 0.59
C GLN A 24 2.38 7.95 2.03
N SER A 25 2.53 9.13 2.64
CA SER A 25 1.96 9.42 3.96
C SER A 25 0.44 9.53 3.89
N HIS A 26 -0.11 10.13 2.84
CA HIS A 26 -1.53 10.16 2.54
C HIS A 26 -2.06 8.73 2.32
N LEU A 27 -1.38 7.92 1.51
CA LEU A 27 -1.71 6.50 1.35
C LEU A 27 -1.72 5.78 2.71
N THR A 28 -0.71 5.99 3.54
CA THR A 28 -0.58 5.33 4.85
C THR A 28 -1.69 5.72 5.81
N ARG A 29 -1.98 7.03 5.94
CA ARG A 29 -3.09 7.54 6.75
C ARG A 29 -4.43 6.96 6.31
N HIS A 30 -4.67 6.92 4.99
CA HIS A 30 -5.88 6.30 4.44
C HIS A 30 -5.93 4.80 4.78
N PHE A 31 -4.83 4.06 4.58
CA PHE A 31 -4.80 2.62 4.83
C PHE A 31 -5.06 2.26 6.28
N VAL A 32 -4.44 2.97 7.22
CA VAL A 32 -4.66 2.76 8.66
C VAL A 32 -6.10 3.08 9.02
N ARG A 33 -6.66 4.18 8.51
CA ARG A 33 -8.07 4.55 8.76
C ARG A 33 -9.05 3.52 8.21
N THR A 34 -8.78 2.93 7.06
CA THR A 34 -9.71 1.99 6.39
C THR A 34 -9.54 0.54 6.84
N TYR A 35 -8.31 0.10 7.12
CA TYR A 35 -7.97 -1.31 7.33
C TYR A 35 -7.29 -1.61 8.67
N GLY A 36 -6.94 -0.59 9.47
CA GLY A 36 -6.27 -0.78 10.76
C GLY A 36 -4.81 -1.25 10.67
N LEU A 37 -4.21 -1.26 9.47
CA LEU A 37 -2.83 -1.68 9.25
C LEU A 37 -2.11 -0.76 8.27
N THR A 38 -0.78 -0.83 8.22
CA THR A 38 0.01 -0.02 7.28
C THR A 38 0.19 -0.75 5.95
N PRO A 39 0.25 -0.03 4.81
CA PRO A 39 0.51 -0.67 3.53
C PRO A 39 1.92 -1.30 3.48
N GLY A 40 2.86 -0.81 4.28
CA GLY A 40 4.20 -1.40 4.45
C GLY A 40 4.18 -2.77 5.10
N SER A 41 3.38 -2.96 6.16
CA SER A 41 3.16 -4.27 6.77
C SER A 41 2.58 -5.27 5.76
N LEU A 42 1.60 -4.82 4.97
CA LEU A 42 1.01 -5.64 3.91
C LEU A 42 2.05 -6.02 2.84
N ALA A 43 2.80 -5.03 2.33
CA ALA A 43 3.83 -5.25 1.31
C ALA A 43 4.95 -6.18 1.80
N ALA A 44 5.34 -6.08 3.09
CA ALA A 44 6.31 -6.98 3.69
C ALA A 44 5.79 -8.41 3.79
N ALA A 45 4.53 -8.60 4.22
CA ALA A 45 3.90 -9.92 4.28
C ALA A 45 3.84 -10.60 2.90
N ILE A 46 3.54 -9.84 1.85
CA ILE A 46 3.52 -10.38 0.47
C ILE A 46 4.92 -10.78 0.00
N ARG A 47 5.94 -9.96 0.28
CA ARG A 47 7.34 -10.29 -0.08
C ARG A 47 7.90 -11.48 0.69
N GLY A 48 7.40 -11.73 1.91
CA GLY A 48 7.80 -12.89 2.71
C GLY A 48 7.02 -14.17 2.41
N ALA A 49 5.92 -14.08 1.66
CA ALA A 49 5.11 -15.22 1.23
C ALA A 49 5.49 -15.73 -0.19
N ALA A 50 6.40 -15.03 -0.87
CA ALA A 50 6.98 -15.41 -2.16
C ALA A 50 8.34 -16.10 -1.95
#